data_AF-A0A7X2PN15-F1
#
_entry.id   AF-A0A7X2PN15-F1
#
_cell.length_a   1.000
_cell.length_b   1.000
_cell.length_c   1.000
_cell.angle_alpha   90.00
_cell.angle_beta   90.00
_cell.angle_gamma   90.00
#
_symmetry.space_group_name_H-M   'P 1'
#
loop_
_entity.id
_entity.type
_entity.pdbx_description
1 polymer ?
#
loop_
_entity_poly.entity_id
_entity_poly.type
_entity_poly.pdbx_seq_one_letter_code
_entity_poly.pdbx_strand_id
1 'polypeptide(L)'
;MLRPKMKVLPDAAMVEPAGTYSVSGEQPYFLKRADRSAKPAGTLPAGSKVKLVSKGDAGLCLVEDSEGRLIHTAFAGLRPVLA
;
A
#
# COMPACT_ATOMS: atom_id res chain seq x y z
N MET A 1 -22.25 7.60 -36.21
CA MET A 1 -20.92 7.61 -35.57
C MET A 1 -21.06 8.21 -34.17
N LEU A 2 -20.98 7.39 -33.10
CA LEU A 2 -20.94 7.89 -31.72
C LEU A 2 -19.50 8.33 -31.41
N ARG A 3 -19.25 9.62 -31.16
CA ARG A 3 -17.96 10.07 -30.63
C ARG A 3 -17.95 9.82 -29.12
N PRO A 4 -16.92 9.14 -28.56
CA PRO A 4 -16.81 8.99 -27.12
C PRO A 4 -16.66 10.38 -26.48
N LYS A 5 -17.51 10.69 -25.50
CA LYS A 5 -17.38 11.92 -24.70
C LYS A 5 -16.13 11.79 -23.85
N MET A 6 -15.10 12.55 -24.19
CA MET A 6 -13.88 12.66 -23.39
C MET A 6 -14.26 13.37 -22.07
N LYS A 7 -14.16 12.65 -20.95
CA LYS A 7 -14.43 13.20 -19.61
C LYS A 7 -13.08 13.36 -18.92
N VAL A 8 -12.70 14.60 -18.67
CA VAL A 8 -11.52 14.91 -17.84
C VAL A 8 -11.83 14.46 -16.42
N LEU A 9 -10.97 13.60 -15.87
CA LEU A 9 -11.10 13.16 -14.49
C LEU A 9 -10.64 14.30 -13.56
N PRO A 10 -11.28 14.46 -12.38
CA PRO A 10 -10.83 15.44 -11.40
C PRO A 10 -9.43 15.10 -10.89
N ASP A 11 -8.67 16.09 -10.41
CA ASP A 11 -7.32 15.89 -9.85
C ASP A 11 -7.30 14.89 -8.69
N ALA A 12 -8.42 14.70 -7.98
CA ALA A 12 -8.57 13.66 -6.97
C ALA A 12 -8.48 12.22 -7.53
N ALA A 13 -8.60 12.04 -8.85
CA ALA A 13 -8.36 10.78 -9.55
C ALA A 13 -6.88 10.60 -9.93
N MET A 14 -6.02 11.58 -9.64
CA MET A 14 -4.59 11.46 -9.81
C MET A 14 -4.06 10.45 -8.79
N VAL A 15 -3.59 9.31 -9.30
CA VAL A 15 -2.94 8.29 -8.48
C VAL A 15 -1.57 8.82 -8.09
N GLU A 16 -1.31 9.01 -6.79
CA GLU A 16 0.04 9.35 -6.34
C GLU A 16 1.03 8.30 -6.86
N PRO A 17 2.21 8.70 -7.37
CA PRO A 17 3.19 7.75 -7.86
C PRO A 17 3.54 6.75 -6.74
N ALA A 18 3.49 5.46 -7.07
CA ALA A 18 3.82 4.39 -6.15
C ALA A 18 5.27 4.57 -5.66
N GLY A 19 5.42 5.10 -4.44
CA GLY A 19 6.72 5.28 -3.81
C GLY A 19 7.25 3.97 -3.25
N THR A 20 8.58 3.83 -3.23
CA THR A 20 9.22 2.75 -2.46
C THR A 20 9.34 3.20 -1.01
N TYR A 21 8.94 2.33 -0.09
CA TYR A 21 9.00 2.53 1.35
C TYR A 21 9.86 1.44 1.98
N SER A 22 10.55 1.78 3.07
CA SER A 22 11.22 0.83 3.94
C SER A 22 10.40 0.64 5.22
N VAL A 23 10.25 -0.60 5.65
CA VAL A 23 9.65 -0.95 6.94
C VAL A 23 10.61 -0.52 8.04
N SER A 24 10.19 0.38 8.93
CA SER A 24 11.03 0.97 9.98
C SER A 24 11.29 0.04 11.16
N GLY A 25 10.37 -0.88 11.42
CA GLY A 25 10.43 -1.85 12.50
C GLY A 25 9.59 -3.07 12.15
N GLU A 26 9.88 -4.19 12.79
CA GLU A 26 9.14 -5.43 12.56
C GLU A 26 7.62 -5.20 12.78
N GLN A 27 6.80 -5.55 11.79
CA GLN A 27 5.35 -5.30 11.85
C GLN A 27 4.54 -6.38 11.12
N PRO A 28 3.32 -6.69 11.58
CA PRO A 28 2.49 -7.72 10.95
C PRO A 28 2.04 -7.33 9.53
N TYR A 29 1.81 -8.34 8.71
CA TYR A 29 1.11 -8.20 7.43
C TYR A 29 -0.09 -9.14 7.32
N PHE A 30 -1.03 -8.76 6.46
CA PHE A 30 -2.29 -9.47 6.25
C PHE A 30 -2.55 -9.66 4.75
N LEU A 31 -3.02 -10.84 4.35
CA LEU A 31 -3.35 -11.14 2.94
C LEU A 31 -4.73 -10.62 2.52
N LYS A 32 -5.56 -10.22 3.49
CA LYS A 32 -6.87 -9.61 3.27
C LYS A 32 -6.93 -8.33 4.10
N ARG A 33 -7.79 -7.40 3.70
CA ARG A 33 -8.07 -6.19 4.46
C ARG A 33 -8.51 -6.60 5.86
N ALA A 34 -7.61 -6.42 6.83
CA ALA A 34 -7.84 -6.85 8.20
C ALA A 34 -8.95 -5.99 8.81
N ASP A 35 -10.02 -6.63 9.28
CA ASP A 35 -10.78 -6.07 10.40
C ASP A 35 -9.91 -6.18 11.67
N ARG A 36 -10.29 -5.48 12.75
CA ARG A 36 -9.52 -5.48 14.01
C ARG A 36 -9.31 -6.88 14.61
N SER A 37 -9.98 -7.91 14.10
CA SER A 37 -9.91 -9.31 14.53
C SER A 37 -9.11 -10.23 13.62
N ALA A 38 -8.64 -9.76 12.46
CA ALA A 38 -7.94 -10.63 11.51
C ALA A 38 -6.58 -11.07 12.07
N LYS A 39 -6.28 -12.36 11.94
CA LYS A 39 -4.97 -12.91 12.30
C LYS A 39 -3.93 -12.47 11.26
N PRO A 40 -2.74 -12.01 11.67
CA PRO A 40 -1.67 -11.72 10.74
C PRO A 40 -1.26 -12.98 9.99
N ALA A 41 -1.02 -12.83 8.69
CA ALA A 41 -0.50 -13.91 7.85
C ALA A 41 0.99 -14.14 8.08
N GLY A 42 1.69 -13.12 8.57
CA GLY A 42 3.08 -13.17 8.98
C GLY A 42 3.58 -11.80 9.41
N THR A 43 4.89 -11.64 9.41
CA THR A 43 5.56 -10.41 9.84
C THR A 43 6.52 -9.92 8.77
N LEU A 44 6.51 -8.61 8.53
CA LEU A 44 7.49 -7.91 7.71
C LEU A 44 8.68 -7.51 8.58
N PRO A 45 9.90 -7.95 8.26
CA PRO A 45 11.08 -7.55 9.01
C PRO A 45 11.42 -6.07 8.78
N ALA A 46 12.11 -5.49 9.77
CA ALA A 46 12.65 -4.14 9.64
C ALA A 46 13.64 -4.05 8.45
N GLY A 47 13.62 -2.95 7.73
CA GLY A 47 14.42 -2.71 6.54
C GLY A 47 13.85 -3.30 5.24
N SER A 48 12.78 -4.12 5.30
CA SER A 48 12.11 -4.61 4.10
C SER A 48 11.65 -3.46 3.21
N LYS A 49 11.97 -3.54 1.92
CA LYS A 49 11.49 -2.60 0.91
C LYS A 49 10.15 -3.08 0.37
N VAL A 50 9.18 -2.18 0.35
CA VAL A 50 7.84 -2.43 -0.17
C VAL A 50 7.41 -1.25 -1.04
N LYS A 51 6.55 -1.49 -2.03
CA LYS A 51 5.95 -0.40 -2.81
C LYS A 51 4.58 -0.08 -2.24
N LEU A 52 4.31 1.19 -1.99
CA LEU A 52 2.99 1.61 -1.56
C LEU A 52 2.03 1.60 -2.75
N VAL A 53 1.00 0.76 -2.68
CA VAL A 53 -0.02 0.65 -3.73
C VAL A 53 -1.21 1.54 -3.40
N SER A 54 -1.68 1.53 -2.15
CA SER A 54 -2.73 2.43 -1.69
C SER A 54 -2.65 2.72 -0.19
N LYS A 55 -2.92 3.96 0.18
CA LYS A 55 -3.20 4.35 1.57
C LYS A 55 -4.65 3.95 1.84
N GLY A 56 -4.85 2.83 2.52
CA GLY A 56 -6.18 2.36 2.89
C GLY A 56 -6.73 3.12 4.10
N ASP A 57 -7.99 2.84 4.42
CA ASP A 57 -8.64 3.38 5.63
C ASP A 57 -8.14 2.70 6.92
N ALA A 58 -8.33 3.37 8.05
CA ALA A 58 -8.03 2.85 9.40
C ALA A 58 -6.55 2.54 9.70
N GLY A 59 -5.61 3.20 9.00
CA GLY A 59 -4.17 3.11 9.29
C GLY A 59 -3.45 1.92 8.67
N LEU A 60 -4.18 1.08 7.91
CA LEU A 60 -3.60 0.03 7.09
C LEU A 60 -3.46 0.51 5.64
N CYS A 61 -2.36 0.16 5.02
CA CYS A 61 -2.08 0.42 3.62
C CYS A 61 -1.88 -0.89 2.86
N LEU A 62 -2.15 -0.87 1.56
CA LEU A 62 -1.80 -1.95 0.66
C LEU A 62 -0.40 -1.69 0.11
N VAL A 63 0.46 -2.68 0.25
CA VAL A 63 1.83 -2.65 -0.27
C VAL A 63 2.13 -3.89 -1.09
N GLU A 64 3.07 -3.76 -2.02
CA GLU A 64 3.67 -4.86 -2.76
C GLU A 64 5.04 -5.16 -2.16
N ASP A 65 5.29 -6.41 -1.75
CA ASP A 65 6.59 -6.82 -1.24
C ASP A 65 7.60 -7.13 -2.36
N SER A 66 8.82 -7.53 -1.98
CA SER A 66 9.88 -7.89 -2.94
C SER A 66 9.59 -9.15 -3.76
N GLU A 67 8.62 -9.96 -3.34
CA GLU A 67 8.15 -11.15 -4.06
C GLU A 67 6.94 -10.82 -4.97
N GLY A 68 6.49 -9.57 -5.02
CA GLY A 68 5.33 -9.14 -5.80
C GLY A 68 3.99 -9.44 -5.12
N ARG A 69 3.99 -9.82 -3.84
CA ARG A 69 2.76 -10.12 -3.10
C ARG A 69 2.11 -8.82 -2.62
N LEU A 70 0.81 -8.71 -2.87
CA LEU A 70 -0.02 -7.64 -2.35
C LEU A 70 -0.47 -7.97 -0.93
N ILE A 71 -0.01 -7.17 0.03
CA ILE A 71 -0.25 -7.38 1.46
C ILE A 71 -0.68 -6.09 2.13
N HIS A 72 -1.52 -6.21 3.14
CA HIS A 72 -1.89 -5.09 4.00
C HIS A 72 -0.95 -5.00 5.19
N THR A 73 -0.51 -3.79 5.52
CA THR A 73 0.34 -3.54 6.70
C THR A 73 0.13 -2.12 7.23
N ALA A 74 0.64 -1.84 8.43
CA ALA A 74 0.48 -0.53 9.05
C ALA A 74 1.30 0.53 8.31
N PHE A 75 0.66 1.64 7.90
CA PHE A 75 1.36 2.74 7.23
C PHE A 75 2.31 3.47 8.19
N ALA A 76 1.98 3.52 9.49
CA ALA A 76 2.77 4.21 10.51
C ALA A 76 4.20 3.66 10.64
N GLY A 77 4.42 2.39 10.32
CA GLY A 77 5.76 1.79 10.33
C GLY A 77 6.47 1.83 8.99
N LEU A 78 5.93 2.49 7.97
CA LEU A 78 6.59 2.70 6.68
C LEU A 78 7.29 4.06 6.64
N ARG A 79 8.50 4.08 6.06
CA ARG A 79 9.26 5.30 5.79
C ARG A 79 9.53 5.43 4.29
N PRO A 80 9.28 6.59 3.69
CA PRO A 80 9.60 6.79 2.28
C PRO A 80 11.10 6.65 2.09
N VAL A 81 11.51 5.86 1.10
CA VAL A 81 12.90 5.84 0.64
C VAL A 81 13.01 6.94 -0.40
N LEU A 82 13.62 8.07 -0.03
CA LEU A 82 13.99 9.08 -1.00
C LEU A 82 15.03 8.45 -1.94
N ALA A 83 14.67 8.38 -3.23
CA ALA A 83 15.58 8.00 -4.29
C ALA A 83 16.62 9.11 -4.54
#